data_AF-A0A845I3E4-F1
#
_entry.id   AF-A0A845I3E4-F1
#
_cell.length_a   1.000
_cell.length_b   1.000
_cell.length_c   1.000
_cell.angle_alpha   90.00
_cell.angle_beta   90.00
_cell.angle_gamma   90.00
#
_symmetry.space_group_name_H-M   'P 1'
#
loop_
_entity.id
_entity.type
_entity.pdbx_description
1 polymer ?
#
loop_
_entity_poly.entity_id
_entity_poly.type
_entity_poly.pdbx_seq_one_letter_code
_entity_poly.pdbx_strand_id
1 'polypeptide(L)'
;MATVNINLGSSTIQNVFNTQGSPESLNLADLVDPFFGANYFFTAQHPRYFGRGYSATEVQLDYLDGASSSFTGVTLANPTANEGDATLTQLVHNLPNTFRLSANGKLNFHYNNDAGLFYGTSATLNDAELKFLLPESAAQYNKVSGNATLGLHGAVTVLQSDNFSGTLNSITLSTEKTIASAAINGNFTIGGNSTSIAYERSTTAVTGQLDNVLINYRDGSQIKFDQLNMAVDSHTDIEEGLLSNAANFGGNDTFNVTLASRLDHTLQLATGSGNDRVVLKGGAETLAVNAGSGNDVITLLDHFHLVDGGSGSDTVVLAGPRDSYQISRNGNSLLVQSKAFAGGTDTLTNVERLMFDDDAVAYDIAGTGGQLYRLYQAAFNRAPDKGGLGFWMHQMDQGTSLDTIASFFTSSPEFQSMYGSNLSNAALVDKLYQNVLHRAGDAGGITFWNDYLDHRGGTQAKTLAYFGESAENQAALASVIGNGFSYTPYG
;
A
#
# COMPACT_ATOMS: atom_id res chain seq x y z
N MET A 1 -5.86 -7.00 4.98
CA MET A 1 -4.90 -7.73 4.15
C MET A 1 -5.08 -7.31 2.71
N ALA A 2 -4.70 -6.07 2.47
CA ALA A 2 -4.34 -5.61 1.15
C ALA A 2 -3.13 -6.40 0.64
N THR A 3 -3.09 -6.64 -0.66
CA THR A 3 -1.91 -7.18 -1.33
C THR A 3 -1.49 -6.25 -2.45
N VAL A 4 -0.27 -5.73 -2.36
CA VAL A 4 0.35 -4.85 -3.33
C VAL A 4 1.42 -5.62 -4.08
N ASN A 5 1.32 -5.68 -5.41
CA ASN A 5 2.32 -6.27 -6.29
C ASN A 5 2.71 -5.26 -7.37
N ILE A 6 3.99 -4.90 -7.40
CA ILE A 6 4.55 -3.97 -8.38
C ILE A 6 5.72 -4.68 -9.05
N ASN A 7 5.65 -4.82 -10.37
CA ASN A 7 6.73 -5.39 -11.17
C ASN A 7 6.94 -4.51 -12.40
N LEU A 8 7.96 -3.66 -12.34
CA LEU A 8 8.25 -2.69 -13.39
C LEU A 8 9.55 -3.05 -14.11
N GLY A 9 9.44 -3.29 -15.41
CA GLY A 9 10.55 -3.46 -16.33
C GLY A 9 11.23 -2.14 -16.66
N SER A 10 12.48 -2.21 -17.13
CA SER A 10 13.28 -1.01 -17.40
C SER A 10 12.67 -0.10 -18.46
N SER A 11 11.96 -0.66 -19.45
CA SER A 11 11.30 0.14 -20.49
C SER A 11 10.17 0.98 -19.92
N THR A 12 9.28 0.40 -19.12
CA THR A 12 8.21 1.15 -18.42
C THR A 12 8.80 2.19 -17.47
N ILE A 13 9.81 1.84 -16.68
CA ILE A 13 10.47 2.81 -15.78
C ILE A 13 11.00 4.01 -16.58
N GLN A 14 11.79 3.75 -17.63
CA GLN A 14 12.42 4.83 -18.40
C GLN A 14 11.42 5.69 -19.18
N ASN A 15 10.37 5.09 -19.74
CA ASN A 15 9.46 5.79 -20.66
C ASN A 15 8.17 6.30 -20.00
N VAL A 16 7.88 5.90 -18.75
CA VAL A 16 6.66 6.30 -18.04
C VAL A 16 6.99 7.01 -16.74
N PHE A 17 7.82 6.39 -15.89
CA PHE A 17 8.08 6.90 -14.54
C PHE A 17 9.22 7.93 -14.48
N ASN A 18 10.20 7.84 -15.38
CA ASN A 18 11.35 8.77 -15.43
C ASN A 18 11.16 9.87 -16.51
N THR A 19 10.04 9.88 -17.23
CA THR A 19 9.76 10.93 -18.23
C THR A 19 9.12 12.15 -17.60
N GLN A 20 9.61 13.34 -17.95
CA GLN A 20 8.97 14.62 -17.61
C GLN A 20 7.71 14.82 -18.46
N GLY A 21 6.58 15.04 -17.79
CA GLY A 21 5.25 15.08 -18.40
C GLY A 21 4.42 13.95 -17.81
N SER A 22 3.42 14.31 -17.00
CA SER A 22 2.66 13.35 -16.21
C SER A 22 2.16 12.20 -17.08
N PRO A 23 2.30 10.92 -16.66
CA PRO A 23 1.40 9.88 -17.14
C PRO A 23 -0.05 10.34 -16.94
N GLU A 24 -0.97 9.73 -17.67
CA GLU A 24 -2.39 10.09 -17.60
C GLU A 24 -2.86 10.10 -16.14
N SER A 25 -3.41 11.22 -15.68
CA SER A 25 -3.92 11.37 -14.32
C SER A 25 -4.88 10.23 -14.01
N LEU A 26 -4.54 9.41 -13.02
CA LEU A 26 -5.46 8.40 -12.48
C LEU A 26 -6.28 8.93 -11.29
N ASN A 27 -6.47 10.25 -11.22
CA ASN A 27 -7.44 10.83 -10.31
C ASN A 27 -8.87 10.40 -10.70
N LEU A 28 -9.66 9.93 -9.74
CA LEU A 28 -10.98 9.37 -10.02
C LEU A 28 -11.94 10.33 -10.73
N ALA A 29 -11.95 11.61 -10.36
CA ALA A 29 -12.86 12.57 -10.98
C ALA A 29 -12.39 12.93 -12.40
N ASP A 30 -11.08 13.07 -12.63
CA ASP A 30 -10.49 13.31 -13.95
C ASP A 30 -10.74 12.16 -14.95
N LEU A 31 -10.95 10.94 -14.47
CA LEU A 31 -11.31 9.79 -15.30
C LEU A 31 -12.79 9.75 -15.67
N VAL A 32 -13.66 10.38 -14.88
CA VAL A 32 -15.13 10.39 -15.09
C VAL A 32 -15.58 11.59 -15.91
N ASP A 33 -15.01 12.77 -15.65
CA ASP A 33 -15.36 14.04 -16.28
C ASP A 33 -15.38 14.00 -17.82
N PRO A 34 -14.39 13.38 -18.51
CA PRO A 34 -14.33 13.39 -19.97
C PRO A 34 -15.58 12.84 -20.65
N PHE A 35 -16.28 11.87 -20.03
CA PHE A 35 -17.48 11.27 -20.62
C PHE A 35 -18.64 12.26 -20.72
N PHE A 36 -18.95 12.91 -19.59
CA PHE A 36 -20.05 13.86 -19.51
C PHE A 36 -19.71 15.15 -20.26
N GLY A 37 -18.46 15.60 -20.16
CA GLY A 37 -17.94 16.74 -20.91
C GLY A 37 -18.00 16.53 -22.42
N ALA A 38 -17.55 15.37 -22.92
CA ALA A 38 -17.59 15.05 -24.36
C ALA A 38 -19.03 14.96 -24.89
N ASN A 39 -19.94 14.31 -24.15
CA ASN A 39 -21.34 14.24 -24.53
C ASN A 39 -21.99 15.64 -24.60
N TYR A 40 -21.82 16.44 -23.55
CA TYR A 40 -22.36 17.81 -23.50
C TYR A 40 -21.79 18.70 -24.61
N PHE A 41 -20.46 18.65 -24.81
CA PHE A 41 -19.81 19.40 -25.88
C PHE A 41 -20.36 19.00 -27.26
N PHE A 42 -20.50 17.70 -27.52
CA PHE A 42 -21.04 17.21 -28.79
C PHE A 42 -22.46 17.73 -29.01
N THR A 43 -23.37 17.54 -28.05
CA THR A 43 -24.78 17.94 -28.23
C THR A 43 -24.95 19.45 -28.35
N ALA A 44 -24.16 20.24 -27.62
CA ALA A 44 -24.20 21.69 -27.67
C ALA A 44 -23.72 22.26 -29.02
N GLN A 45 -22.72 21.65 -29.66
CA GLN A 45 -22.23 22.06 -30.98
C GLN A 45 -23.09 21.54 -32.14
N HIS A 46 -23.88 20.49 -31.89
CA HIS A 46 -24.67 19.80 -32.91
C HIS A 46 -26.17 19.78 -32.62
N PRO A 47 -26.83 20.94 -32.43
CA PRO A 47 -28.24 21.00 -32.04
C PRO A 47 -29.19 20.54 -33.16
N ARG A 48 -28.72 20.44 -34.41
CA ARG A 48 -29.51 20.03 -35.57
C ARG A 48 -28.69 19.15 -36.50
N TYR A 49 -29.29 18.07 -37.00
CA TYR A 49 -28.67 17.22 -38.02
C TYR A 49 -28.89 17.78 -39.43
N PHE A 50 -27.97 17.49 -40.34
CA PHE A 50 -28.07 17.83 -41.77
C PHE A 50 -28.52 16.63 -42.61
N GLY A 51 -27.98 15.45 -42.31
CA GLY A 51 -28.32 14.19 -42.96
C GLY A 51 -28.94 13.21 -41.97
N ARG A 52 -29.88 12.38 -42.44
CA ARG A 52 -30.45 11.29 -41.65
C ARG A 52 -30.57 10.01 -42.48
N GLY A 53 -29.93 8.96 -42.01
CA GLY A 53 -30.18 7.58 -42.41
C GLY A 53 -31.02 6.86 -41.35
N TYR A 54 -31.87 5.91 -41.75
CA TYR A 54 -32.60 5.07 -40.81
C TYR A 54 -32.82 3.66 -41.35
N SER A 55 -32.82 2.70 -40.44
CA SER A 55 -33.28 1.33 -40.65
C SER A 55 -34.41 1.02 -39.65
N ALA A 56 -34.86 -0.24 -39.58
CA ALA A 56 -35.90 -0.64 -38.63
C ALA A 56 -35.48 -0.46 -37.16
N THR A 57 -34.17 -0.50 -36.86
CA THR A 57 -33.64 -0.49 -35.48
C THR A 57 -32.50 0.49 -35.27
N GLU A 58 -32.04 1.18 -36.32
CA GLU A 58 -30.91 2.09 -36.26
C GLU A 58 -31.26 3.45 -36.86
N VAL A 59 -30.73 4.51 -36.27
CA VAL A 59 -30.78 5.87 -36.81
C VAL A 59 -29.37 6.41 -36.89
N GLN A 60 -29.00 6.97 -38.04
CA GLN A 60 -27.74 7.67 -38.26
C GLN A 60 -28.04 9.13 -38.54
N LEU A 61 -27.35 10.03 -37.84
CA LEU A 61 -27.42 11.48 -38.06
C LEU A 61 -26.03 11.98 -38.46
N ASP A 62 -26.00 12.79 -39.51
CA ASP A 62 -24.78 13.40 -40.01
C ASP A 62 -24.83 14.93 -39.84
N TYR A 63 -23.70 15.53 -39.49
CA TYR A 63 -23.57 16.96 -39.25
C TYR A 63 -22.61 17.61 -40.27
N LEU A 64 -22.68 18.93 -40.40
CA LEU A 64 -22.01 19.68 -41.46
C LEU A 64 -20.48 19.65 -41.38
N ASP A 65 -19.92 19.48 -40.18
CA ASP A 65 -18.50 19.41 -39.91
C ASP A 65 -17.91 18.00 -40.07
N GLY A 66 -18.74 17.03 -40.49
CA GLY A 66 -18.37 15.63 -40.64
C GLY A 66 -18.51 14.80 -39.36
N ALA A 67 -19.00 15.40 -38.26
CA ALA A 67 -19.43 14.64 -37.10
C ALA A 67 -20.63 13.75 -37.44
N SER A 68 -20.85 12.71 -36.63
CA SER A 68 -22.04 11.85 -36.76
C SER A 68 -22.49 11.26 -35.43
N SER A 69 -23.77 10.89 -35.38
CA SER A 69 -24.38 10.14 -34.28
C SER A 69 -25.06 8.89 -34.81
N SER A 70 -24.75 7.73 -34.25
CA SER A 70 -25.46 6.47 -34.53
C SER A 70 -26.23 6.01 -33.30
N PHE A 71 -27.48 5.59 -33.49
CA PHE A 71 -28.35 5.09 -32.43
C PHE A 71 -28.82 3.70 -32.78
N THR A 72 -28.74 2.76 -31.84
CA THR A 72 -29.13 1.35 -32.02
C THR A 72 -30.24 0.98 -31.05
N GLY A 73 -31.10 0.04 -31.46
CA GLY A 73 -32.23 -0.44 -30.65
C GLY A 73 -33.36 0.59 -30.54
N VAL A 74 -33.53 1.42 -31.56
CA VAL A 74 -34.50 2.53 -31.57
C VAL A 74 -35.93 1.99 -31.55
N THR A 75 -36.72 2.46 -30.59
CA THR A 75 -38.16 2.20 -30.46
C THR A 75 -38.89 3.53 -30.35
N LEU A 76 -39.71 3.87 -31.35
CA LEU A 76 -40.51 5.09 -31.36
C LEU A 76 -41.81 4.87 -30.56
N ALA A 77 -42.16 5.81 -29.68
CA ALA A 77 -43.42 5.76 -28.95
C ALA A 77 -44.63 5.84 -29.91
N ASN A 78 -44.50 6.61 -31.01
CA ASN A 78 -45.44 6.62 -32.12
C ASN A 78 -44.69 6.58 -33.46
N PRO A 79 -44.55 5.41 -34.11
CA PRO A 79 -43.76 5.25 -35.34
C PRO A 79 -44.22 6.09 -36.53
N THR A 80 -45.46 6.60 -36.51
CA THR A 80 -46.04 7.38 -37.61
C THR A 80 -46.00 8.89 -37.35
N ALA A 81 -45.68 9.31 -36.13
CA ALA A 81 -45.64 10.72 -35.78
C ALA A 81 -44.34 11.37 -36.27
N ASN A 82 -44.47 12.60 -36.75
CA ASN A 82 -43.33 13.39 -37.21
C ASN A 82 -42.50 14.00 -36.07
N GLU A 83 -43.08 14.00 -34.87
CA GLU A 83 -42.49 14.43 -33.62
C GLU A 83 -42.96 13.48 -32.52
N GLY A 84 -42.09 13.18 -31.57
CA GLY A 84 -42.43 12.30 -30.45
C GLY A 84 -41.22 11.82 -29.69
N ASP A 85 -41.47 10.88 -28.77
CA ASP A 85 -40.44 10.29 -27.93
C ASP A 85 -39.97 8.95 -28.49
N ALA A 86 -38.71 8.62 -28.19
CA ALA A 86 -38.07 7.37 -28.56
C ALA A 86 -37.22 6.84 -27.42
N THR A 87 -37.08 5.51 -27.36
CA THR A 87 -36.09 4.85 -26.50
C THR A 87 -35.06 4.13 -27.36
N LEU A 88 -33.81 4.09 -26.91
CA LEU A 88 -32.71 3.44 -27.61
C LEU A 88 -31.75 2.78 -26.63
N THR A 89 -31.04 1.75 -27.10
CA THR A 89 -30.18 0.91 -26.26
C THR A 89 -28.70 1.32 -26.31
N GLN A 90 -28.30 2.00 -27.39
CA GLN A 90 -26.96 2.49 -27.58
C GLN A 90 -26.95 3.80 -28.37
N LEU A 91 -26.04 4.68 -27.97
CA LEU A 91 -25.66 5.91 -28.65
C LEU A 91 -24.16 5.84 -28.96
N VAL A 92 -23.77 6.26 -30.16
CA VAL A 92 -22.37 6.53 -30.50
C VAL A 92 -22.28 7.92 -31.13
N HIS A 93 -21.46 8.78 -30.54
CA HIS A 93 -21.04 10.05 -31.14
C HIS A 93 -19.64 9.89 -31.70
N ASN A 94 -19.44 10.31 -32.95
CA ASN A 94 -18.15 10.33 -33.59
C ASN A 94 -17.83 11.76 -34.04
N LEU A 95 -16.81 12.34 -33.42
CA LEU A 95 -16.25 13.64 -33.80
C LEU A 95 -14.83 13.42 -34.37
N PRO A 96 -14.67 13.50 -35.71
CA PRO A 96 -13.39 13.23 -36.37
C PRO A 96 -12.22 14.00 -35.76
N ASN A 97 -11.05 13.36 -35.71
CA ASN A 97 -9.81 13.92 -35.17
C ASN A 97 -9.89 14.40 -33.70
N THR A 98 -10.94 14.00 -32.97
CA THR A 98 -11.19 14.44 -31.60
C THR A 98 -11.51 13.26 -30.70
N PHE A 99 -12.70 12.66 -30.83
CA PHE A 99 -13.09 11.50 -30.03
C PHE A 99 -14.22 10.68 -30.67
N ARG A 100 -14.38 9.46 -30.17
CA ARG A 100 -15.56 8.62 -30.33
C ARG A 100 -16.09 8.26 -28.94
N LEU A 101 -17.34 8.62 -28.67
CA LEU A 101 -18.05 8.29 -27.43
C LEU A 101 -19.11 7.24 -27.75
N SER A 102 -19.16 6.15 -27.00
CA SER A 102 -20.20 5.13 -27.04
C SER A 102 -20.85 5.04 -25.67
N ALA A 103 -22.18 4.98 -25.61
CA ALA A 103 -22.94 4.86 -24.37
C ALA A 103 -24.06 3.83 -24.54
N ASN A 104 -24.09 2.83 -23.65
CA ASN A 104 -25.04 1.74 -23.64
C ASN A 104 -25.94 1.86 -22.41
N GLY A 105 -27.23 1.56 -22.57
CA GLY A 105 -28.18 1.62 -21.46
C GLY A 105 -29.62 1.78 -21.92
N LYS A 106 -30.45 2.41 -21.09
CA LYS A 106 -31.79 2.85 -21.48
C LYS A 106 -31.75 4.34 -21.72
N LEU A 107 -31.79 4.75 -22.98
CA LEU A 107 -31.67 6.16 -23.36
C LEU A 107 -32.99 6.64 -23.94
N ASN A 108 -33.52 7.75 -23.44
CA ASN A 108 -34.78 8.35 -23.87
C ASN A 108 -34.49 9.66 -24.60
N PHE A 109 -35.14 9.83 -25.75
CA PHE A 109 -34.92 10.94 -26.68
C PHE A 109 -36.24 11.52 -27.14
N HIS A 110 -36.21 12.77 -27.56
CA HIS A 110 -37.27 13.42 -28.29
C HIS A 110 -36.78 13.76 -29.70
N TYR A 111 -37.63 13.51 -30.70
CA TYR A 111 -37.33 13.81 -32.10
C TYR A 111 -38.39 14.74 -32.69
N ASN A 112 -37.96 15.62 -33.59
CA ASN A 112 -38.83 16.40 -34.46
C ASN A 112 -38.19 16.46 -35.84
N ASN A 113 -38.74 15.71 -36.79
CA ASN A 113 -38.10 15.53 -38.09
C ASN A 113 -38.13 16.80 -38.94
N ASP A 114 -39.18 17.62 -38.83
CA ASP A 114 -39.30 18.89 -39.58
C ASP A 114 -38.28 19.92 -39.09
N ALA A 115 -38.02 19.94 -37.78
CA ALA A 115 -37.06 20.85 -37.17
C ALA A 115 -35.61 20.34 -37.23
N GLY A 116 -35.40 19.10 -37.68
CA GLY A 116 -34.08 18.46 -37.69
C GLY A 116 -33.53 18.20 -36.28
N LEU A 117 -34.42 17.96 -35.31
CA LEU A 117 -34.07 17.80 -33.89
C LEU A 117 -34.09 16.34 -33.46
N PHE A 118 -33.09 15.95 -32.69
CA PHE A 118 -33.01 14.66 -32.01
C PHE A 118 -32.14 14.83 -30.76
N TYR A 119 -32.76 14.92 -29.58
CA TYR A 119 -32.05 15.25 -28.35
C TYR A 119 -32.47 14.37 -27.17
N GLY A 120 -31.54 14.12 -26.26
CA GLY A 120 -31.78 13.28 -25.08
C GLY A 120 -32.66 13.98 -24.05
N THR A 121 -33.57 13.22 -23.43
CA THR A 121 -34.42 13.70 -22.32
C THR A 121 -34.01 13.08 -20.98
N SER A 122 -33.63 11.81 -21.00
CA SER A 122 -33.03 11.13 -19.85
C SER A 122 -32.30 9.87 -20.30
N ALA A 123 -31.32 9.42 -19.52
CA ALA A 123 -30.61 8.18 -19.78
C ALA A 123 -30.30 7.47 -18.47
N THR A 124 -30.31 6.14 -18.50
CA THR A 124 -29.67 5.28 -17.50
C THR A 124 -28.58 4.48 -18.21
N LEU A 125 -27.33 4.90 -18.02
CA LEU A 125 -26.14 4.32 -18.62
C LEU A 125 -25.68 3.13 -17.78
N ASN A 126 -25.41 2.01 -18.43
CA ASN A 126 -24.80 0.84 -17.80
C ASN A 126 -23.30 0.76 -18.11
N ASP A 127 -22.91 1.26 -19.27
CA ASP A 127 -21.58 1.12 -19.83
C ASP A 127 -21.34 2.28 -20.81
N ALA A 128 -20.17 2.90 -20.74
CA ALA A 128 -19.76 3.93 -21.69
C ALA A 128 -18.27 3.78 -22.01
N GLU A 129 -17.89 4.11 -23.25
CA GLU A 129 -16.51 4.13 -23.73
C GLU A 129 -16.23 5.48 -24.39
N LEU A 130 -15.14 6.13 -24.02
CA LEU A 130 -14.64 7.34 -24.66
C LEU A 130 -13.25 7.06 -25.22
N LYS A 131 -13.14 7.07 -26.54
CA LYS A 131 -11.87 6.92 -27.25
C LYS A 131 -11.43 8.25 -27.83
N PHE A 132 -10.25 8.74 -27.46
CA PHE A 132 -9.63 9.90 -28.09
C PHE A 132 -9.07 9.50 -29.46
N LEU A 133 -9.18 10.43 -30.42
CA LEU A 133 -8.78 10.24 -31.82
C LEU A 133 -7.93 11.41 -32.31
N LEU A 134 -7.13 12.00 -31.42
CA LEU A 134 -6.33 13.17 -31.74
C LEU A 134 -5.20 12.75 -32.71
N PRO A 135 -4.95 13.54 -33.77
CA PRO A 135 -3.78 13.32 -34.61
C PRO A 135 -2.50 13.63 -33.82
N GLU A 136 -1.39 12.98 -34.13
CA GLU A 136 -0.11 13.20 -33.41
C GLU A 136 0.40 14.65 -33.49
N SER A 137 -0.08 15.42 -34.47
CA SER A 137 0.22 16.85 -34.62
C SER A 137 -0.59 17.77 -33.71
N ALA A 138 -1.63 17.26 -33.04
CA ALA A 138 -2.46 18.06 -32.14
C ALA A 138 -1.67 18.42 -30.87
N ALA A 139 -1.89 19.64 -30.36
CA ALA A 139 -1.21 20.11 -29.16
C ALA A 139 -1.58 19.29 -27.91
N GLN A 140 -2.80 18.76 -27.87
CA GLN A 140 -3.34 17.94 -26.78
C GLN A 140 -2.96 16.46 -26.87
N TYR A 141 -2.32 16.01 -27.96
CA TYR A 141 -1.93 14.60 -28.09
C TYR A 141 -0.78 14.29 -27.14
N ASN A 142 -0.97 13.30 -26.26
CA ASN A 142 0.08 12.87 -25.35
C ASN A 142 1.14 12.07 -26.13
N LYS A 143 2.36 12.62 -26.23
CA LYS A 143 3.45 11.96 -26.97
C LYS A 143 4.00 10.72 -26.29
N VAL A 144 3.82 10.62 -24.97
CA VAL A 144 4.25 9.48 -24.15
C VAL A 144 3.23 8.35 -24.24
N SER A 145 1.96 8.61 -23.91
CA SER A 145 0.92 7.57 -23.85
C SER A 145 0.17 7.33 -25.17
N GLY A 146 0.16 8.31 -26.08
CA GLY A 146 -0.67 8.31 -27.28
C GLY A 146 -2.13 8.65 -26.97
N ASN A 147 -3.08 8.25 -27.83
CA ASN A 147 -4.49 8.40 -27.49
C ASN A 147 -4.92 7.41 -26.40
N ALA A 148 -5.79 7.89 -25.51
CA ALA A 148 -6.43 7.09 -24.48
C ALA A 148 -7.79 6.54 -24.94
N THR A 149 -8.19 5.41 -24.34
CA THR A 149 -9.55 4.91 -24.33
C THR A 149 -9.95 4.68 -22.89
N LEU A 150 -10.97 5.40 -22.45
CA LEU A 150 -11.57 5.29 -21.13
C LEU A 150 -12.85 4.45 -21.21
N GLY A 151 -13.16 3.71 -20.15
CA GLY A 151 -14.46 3.06 -19.95
C GLY A 151 -15.07 3.36 -18.57
N LEU A 152 -16.37 3.57 -18.52
CA LEU A 152 -17.17 3.67 -17.29
C LEU A 152 -18.19 2.55 -17.24
N HIS A 153 -18.20 1.79 -16.15
CA HIS A 153 -19.09 0.64 -15.97
C HIS A 153 -19.87 0.82 -14.66
N GLY A 154 -21.20 0.76 -14.72
CA GLY A 154 -22.02 1.09 -13.56
C GLY A 154 -23.50 1.22 -13.87
N ALA A 155 -24.16 2.12 -13.14
CA ALA A 155 -25.54 2.52 -13.35
C ALA A 155 -25.64 4.04 -13.08
N VAL A 156 -25.58 4.83 -14.14
CA VAL A 156 -25.57 6.30 -14.04
C VAL A 156 -26.77 6.90 -14.73
N THR A 157 -27.54 7.71 -14.02
CA THR A 157 -28.63 8.48 -14.59
C THR A 157 -28.13 9.83 -15.09
N VAL A 158 -28.51 10.21 -16.29
CA VAL A 158 -28.29 11.55 -16.87
C VAL A 158 -29.65 12.16 -17.20
N LEU A 159 -29.87 13.40 -16.80
CA LEU A 159 -31.13 14.12 -17.00
C LEU A 159 -30.96 15.22 -18.06
N GLN A 160 -32.07 15.67 -18.64
CA GLN A 160 -32.08 16.81 -19.57
C GLN A 160 -31.48 18.10 -18.97
N SER A 161 -31.48 18.24 -17.65
CA SER A 161 -30.85 19.37 -16.96
C SER A 161 -29.31 19.26 -16.87
N ASP A 162 -28.72 18.32 -17.61
CA ASP A 162 -27.30 17.94 -17.61
C ASP A 162 -26.74 17.44 -16.27
N ASN A 163 -27.64 17.26 -15.28
CA ASN A 163 -27.31 16.60 -14.03
C ASN A 163 -27.11 15.11 -14.27
N PHE A 164 -26.07 14.56 -13.68
CA PHE A 164 -25.83 13.12 -13.65
C PHE A 164 -25.60 12.66 -12.21
N SER A 165 -26.02 11.44 -11.92
CA SER A 165 -25.76 10.77 -10.65
C SER A 165 -25.94 9.27 -10.76
N GLY A 166 -25.23 8.51 -9.93
CA GLY A 166 -25.37 7.07 -9.90
C GLY A 166 -24.17 6.39 -9.27
N THR A 167 -23.97 5.12 -9.63
CA THR A 167 -22.84 4.33 -9.15
C THR A 167 -21.99 3.80 -10.28
N LEU A 168 -20.69 3.70 -10.04
CA LEU A 168 -19.72 3.02 -10.89
C LEU A 168 -19.13 1.85 -10.11
N ASN A 169 -18.97 0.72 -10.79
CA ASN A 169 -18.29 -0.46 -10.24
C ASN A 169 -16.88 -0.64 -10.81
N SER A 170 -16.61 -0.05 -11.98
CA SER A 170 -15.32 -0.13 -12.64
C SER A 170 -15.10 1.08 -13.54
N ILE A 171 -13.87 1.57 -13.54
CA ILE A 171 -13.34 2.52 -14.50
C ILE A 171 -12.17 1.85 -15.20
N THR A 172 -12.16 1.86 -16.52
CA THR A 172 -11.09 1.26 -17.31
C THR A 172 -10.35 2.29 -18.13
N LEU A 173 -9.07 2.03 -18.39
CA LEU A 173 -8.22 2.87 -19.21
C LEU A 173 -7.29 2.00 -20.06
N SER A 174 -7.02 2.43 -21.29
CA SER A 174 -5.89 1.93 -22.08
C SER A 174 -5.33 3.08 -22.92
N THR A 175 -4.06 2.99 -23.28
CA THR A 175 -3.39 4.02 -24.07
C THR A 175 -2.65 3.37 -25.22
N GLU A 176 -2.48 4.06 -26.34
CA GLU A 176 -1.85 3.48 -27.54
C GLU A 176 -0.41 2.97 -27.28
N LYS A 177 0.34 3.62 -26.40
CA LYS A 177 1.80 3.42 -26.27
C LYS A 177 2.27 2.86 -24.93
N THR A 178 1.54 3.06 -23.83
CA THR A 178 2.05 2.71 -22.48
C THR A 178 1.21 1.64 -21.77
N ILE A 179 -0.07 1.90 -21.56
CA ILE A 179 -0.99 1.06 -20.77
C ILE A 179 -1.74 0.14 -21.74
N ALA A 180 -1.53 -1.16 -21.61
CA ALA A 180 -2.28 -2.16 -22.36
C ALA A 180 -3.73 -2.26 -21.83
N SER A 181 -3.87 -2.24 -20.50
CA SER A 181 -5.16 -2.20 -19.82
C SER A 181 -4.97 -1.72 -18.38
N ALA A 182 -5.85 -0.86 -17.90
CA ALA A 182 -6.00 -0.51 -16.51
C ALA A 182 -7.47 -0.70 -16.10
N ALA A 183 -7.70 -1.21 -14.89
CA ALA A 183 -9.01 -1.36 -14.28
C ALA A 183 -8.94 -0.89 -12.83
N ILE A 184 -9.81 0.05 -12.48
CA ILE A 184 -10.00 0.60 -11.14
C ILE A 184 -11.38 0.18 -10.69
N ASN A 185 -11.43 -0.78 -9.77
CA ASN A 185 -12.67 -1.44 -9.36
C ASN A 185 -13.05 -1.07 -7.94
N GLY A 186 -14.35 -0.90 -7.70
CA GLY A 186 -14.86 -0.52 -6.40
C GLY A 186 -16.37 -0.32 -6.42
N ASN A 187 -16.86 0.47 -5.48
CA ASN A 187 -18.24 0.96 -5.48
C ASN A 187 -18.21 2.48 -5.28
N PHE A 188 -18.23 3.20 -6.39
CA PHE A 188 -18.12 4.65 -6.41
C PHE A 188 -19.51 5.26 -6.65
N THR A 189 -19.94 6.14 -5.76
CA THR A 189 -21.06 7.04 -6.02
C THR A 189 -20.53 8.28 -6.72
N ILE A 190 -21.13 8.62 -7.86
CA ILE A 190 -20.80 9.82 -8.62
C ILE A 190 -21.98 10.77 -8.71
N GLY A 191 -21.70 12.06 -8.84
CA GLY A 191 -22.70 13.05 -9.16
C GLY A 191 -22.12 14.38 -9.57
N GLY A 192 -22.84 15.09 -10.42
CA GLY A 192 -22.42 16.40 -10.90
C GLY A 192 -23.37 16.98 -11.93
N ASN A 193 -22.91 18.05 -12.59
CA ASN A 193 -23.59 18.66 -13.72
C ASN A 193 -22.59 18.85 -14.87
N SER A 194 -22.93 18.35 -16.05
CA SER A 194 -22.04 18.34 -17.22
C SER A 194 -21.64 19.76 -17.67
N THR A 195 -22.46 20.79 -17.39
CA THR A 195 -22.14 22.19 -17.70
C THR A 195 -21.07 22.80 -16.77
N SER A 196 -20.84 22.19 -15.61
CA SER A 196 -19.86 22.65 -14.62
C SER A 196 -18.48 22.04 -14.82
N ILE A 197 -18.39 20.98 -15.64
CA ILE A 197 -17.13 20.35 -16.05
C ILE A 197 -16.46 21.29 -17.07
N ALA A 198 -15.51 22.10 -16.60
CA ALA A 198 -14.74 23.03 -17.42
C ALA A 198 -13.25 22.68 -17.38
N TYR A 199 -12.48 23.19 -18.33
CA TYR A 199 -11.03 22.99 -18.40
C TYR A 199 -10.37 23.35 -17.06
N GLU A 200 -9.64 22.42 -16.45
CA GLU A 200 -8.94 22.53 -15.15
C GLU A 200 -9.84 22.64 -13.89
N ARG A 201 -11.15 22.41 -13.99
CA ARG A 201 -12.04 22.32 -12.82
C ARG A 201 -12.79 21.00 -12.84
N SER A 202 -12.16 20.00 -12.24
CA SER A 202 -12.85 18.75 -11.91
C SER A 202 -13.95 19.05 -10.89
N THR A 203 -15.21 18.79 -11.26
CA THR A 203 -16.39 19.09 -10.41
C THR A 203 -17.27 17.88 -10.14
N THR A 204 -16.96 16.73 -10.74
CA THR A 204 -17.64 15.49 -10.38
C THR A 204 -17.32 15.14 -8.94
N ALA A 205 -18.37 15.06 -8.13
CA ALA A 205 -18.26 14.48 -6.81
C ALA A 205 -18.13 12.96 -6.98
N VAL A 206 -17.01 12.40 -6.53
CA VAL A 206 -16.80 10.97 -6.39
C VAL A 206 -16.64 10.65 -4.91
N THR A 207 -17.30 9.62 -4.43
CA THR A 207 -17.10 9.04 -3.10
C THR A 207 -17.30 7.54 -3.18
N GLY A 208 -16.65 6.75 -2.34
CA GLY A 208 -16.92 5.31 -2.35
C GLY A 208 -15.85 4.47 -1.69
N GLN A 209 -15.82 3.21 -2.09
CA GLN A 209 -14.79 2.25 -1.68
C GLN A 209 -14.03 1.78 -2.92
N LEU A 210 -12.70 1.76 -2.84
CA LEU A 210 -11.79 1.18 -3.81
C LEU A 210 -11.43 -0.24 -3.36
N ASP A 211 -11.70 -1.22 -4.22
CA ASP A 211 -11.48 -2.63 -3.91
C ASP A 211 -10.14 -3.13 -4.47
N ASN A 212 -9.87 -2.83 -5.75
CA ASN A 212 -8.65 -3.24 -6.43
C ASN A 212 -8.31 -2.36 -7.63
N VAL A 213 -7.03 -2.35 -7.96
CA VAL A 213 -6.44 -1.63 -9.10
C VAL A 213 -5.54 -2.60 -9.83
N LEU A 214 -5.68 -2.70 -11.15
CA LEU A 214 -4.80 -3.48 -12.00
C LEU A 214 -4.38 -2.64 -13.20
N ILE A 215 -3.08 -2.42 -13.36
CA ILE A 215 -2.49 -1.73 -14.51
C ILE A 215 -1.50 -2.69 -15.16
N ASN A 216 -1.77 -3.06 -16.41
CA ASN A 216 -0.87 -3.84 -17.26
C ASN A 216 -0.26 -2.90 -18.30
N TYR A 217 1.07 -2.82 -18.32
CA TYR A 217 1.81 -2.07 -19.32
C TYR A 217 2.13 -2.93 -20.53
N ARG A 218 2.40 -2.27 -21.65
CA ARG A 218 2.65 -2.96 -22.94
C ARG A 218 3.96 -3.75 -22.99
N ASP A 219 4.91 -3.48 -22.11
CA ASP A 219 6.16 -4.25 -22.00
C ASP A 219 6.06 -5.47 -21.06
N GLY A 220 4.87 -5.73 -20.51
CA GLY A 220 4.62 -6.80 -19.54
C GLY A 220 4.77 -6.39 -18.07
N SER A 221 5.16 -5.14 -17.80
CA SER A 221 5.14 -4.58 -16.44
C SER A 221 3.73 -4.53 -15.88
N GLN A 222 3.60 -4.57 -14.56
CA GLN A 222 2.32 -4.58 -13.87
C GLN A 222 2.36 -3.84 -12.54
N ILE A 223 1.28 -3.14 -12.25
CA ILE A 223 0.92 -2.68 -10.90
C ILE A 223 -0.42 -3.32 -10.54
N LYS A 224 -0.49 -3.95 -9.36
CA LYS A 224 -1.69 -4.60 -8.87
C LYS A 224 -1.87 -4.34 -7.39
N PHE A 225 -3.00 -3.74 -7.02
CA PHE A 225 -3.44 -3.59 -5.65
C PHE A 225 -4.74 -4.38 -5.48
N ASP A 226 -4.77 -5.32 -4.55
CA ASP A 226 -5.93 -6.17 -4.26
C ASP A 226 -6.40 -5.98 -2.82
N GLN A 227 -7.71 -6.16 -2.59
CA GLN A 227 -8.32 -6.16 -1.26
C GLN A 227 -8.05 -4.89 -0.45
N LEU A 228 -8.00 -3.74 -1.14
CA LEU A 228 -7.76 -2.44 -0.52
C LEU A 228 -8.89 -2.06 0.45
N ASN A 229 -10.15 -2.15 0.00
CA ASN A 229 -11.33 -1.73 0.77
C ASN A 229 -11.14 -0.33 1.38
N MET A 230 -10.62 0.58 0.56
CA MET A 230 -10.21 1.92 0.97
C MET A 230 -11.28 2.94 0.63
N ALA A 231 -11.62 3.81 1.58
CA ALA A 231 -12.50 4.94 1.30
C ALA A 231 -11.81 5.91 0.35
N VAL A 232 -12.52 6.33 -0.70
CA VAL A 232 -12.00 7.26 -1.70
C VAL A 232 -12.94 8.42 -1.92
N ASP A 233 -12.37 9.51 -2.42
CA ASP A 233 -13.07 10.72 -2.83
C ASP A 233 -12.61 11.22 -4.21
N SER A 234 -13.19 12.33 -4.66
CA SER A 234 -12.89 12.98 -5.94
C SER A 234 -11.40 13.31 -6.14
N HIS A 235 -10.62 13.49 -5.08
CA HIS A 235 -9.22 13.89 -5.16
C HIS A 235 -8.26 12.72 -4.93
N THR A 236 -8.79 11.50 -4.75
CA THR A 236 -7.97 10.32 -4.55
C THR A 236 -7.19 10.02 -5.82
N ASP A 237 -5.87 10.12 -5.71
CA ASP A 237 -4.91 9.71 -6.73
C ASP A 237 -4.61 8.21 -6.57
N ILE A 238 -4.78 7.46 -7.66
CA ILE A 238 -4.67 5.99 -7.70
C ILE A 238 -3.24 5.52 -8.03
N GLU A 239 -2.28 6.44 -8.11
CA GLU A 239 -0.88 6.16 -8.42
C GLU A 239 0.00 5.94 -7.16
N GLU A 240 1.27 6.34 -7.22
CA GLU A 240 2.24 6.21 -6.12
C GLU A 240 1.80 6.93 -4.84
N GLY A 241 0.91 7.93 -4.96
CA GLY A 241 0.31 8.61 -3.81
C GLY A 241 -0.37 7.65 -2.83
N LEU A 242 -1.02 6.58 -3.32
CA LEU A 242 -1.63 5.55 -2.48
C LEU A 242 -0.59 4.87 -1.58
N LEU A 243 0.59 4.57 -2.11
CA LEU A 243 1.64 3.79 -1.46
C LEU A 243 2.34 4.58 -0.35
N SER A 244 2.31 5.90 -0.43
CA SER A 244 2.98 6.79 0.53
C SER A 244 2.16 7.09 1.79
N ASN A 245 0.88 6.74 1.82
CA ASN A 245 -0.01 7.05 2.93
C ASN A 245 -0.31 5.80 3.79
N ALA A 246 0.33 5.71 4.94
CA ALA A 246 0.16 4.63 5.93
C ALA A 246 -1.30 4.36 6.32
N ALA A 247 -2.17 5.38 6.32
CA ALA A 247 -3.58 5.21 6.70
C ALA A 247 -4.38 4.35 5.71
N ASN A 248 -3.84 4.12 4.51
CA ASN A 248 -4.45 3.29 3.49
C ASN A 248 -4.28 1.79 3.76
N PHE A 249 -3.32 1.40 4.60
CA PHE A 249 -2.89 0.00 4.79
C PHE A 249 -2.99 -0.36 6.28
N GLY A 250 -4.10 -0.99 6.63
CA GLY A 250 -4.44 -1.33 8.01
C GLY A 250 -4.70 -2.83 8.17
N GLY A 251 -4.23 -3.38 9.28
CA GLY A 251 -4.12 -4.81 9.49
C GLY A 251 -2.89 -5.38 8.79
N ASN A 252 -2.73 -6.69 8.85
CA ASN A 252 -1.56 -7.35 8.26
C ASN A 252 -1.70 -7.39 6.74
N ASP A 253 -0.80 -6.72 6.04
CA ASP A 253 -0.79 -6.54 4.58
C ASP A 253 0.47 -7.14 3.95
N THR A 254 0.50 -7.21 2.61
CA THR A 254 1.63 -7.76 1.86
C THR A 254 2.02 -6.87 0.69
N PHE A 255 3.31 -6.57 0.57
CA PHE A 255 3.91 -5.75 -0.47
C PHE A 255 5.01 -6.52 -1.18
N ASN A 256 4.90 -6.71 -2.49
CA ASN A 256 5.93 -7.30 -3.34
C ASN A 256 6.32 -6.27 -4.41
N VAL A 257 7.54 -5.75 -4.34
CA VAL A 257 8.00 -4.69 -5.26
C VAL A 257 9.28 -5.13 -5.95
N THR A 258 9.24 -5.17 -7.29
CA THR A 258 10.38 -5.42 -8.16
C THR A 258 10.52 -4.30 -9.17
N LEU A 259 11.64 -3.58 -9.12
CA LEU A 259 11.99 -2.53 -10.08
C LEU A 259 13.25 -2.93 -10.85
N ALA A 260 13.14 -3.17 -12.14
CA ALA A 260 14.26 -3.63 -12.97
C ALA A 260 15.36 -2.55 -13.19
N SER A 261 15.08 -1.29 -12.86
CA SER A 261 16.03 -0.18 -12.92
C SER A 261 15.68 0.92 -11.92
N ARG A 262 16.54 1.93 -11.82
CA ARG A 262 16.38 3.08 -10.92
C ARG A 262 15.26 4.04 -11.38
N LEU A 263 14.46 4.53 -10.44
CA LEU A 263 13.52 5.64 -10.63
C LEU A 263 14.24 7.01 -10.53
N ASP A 264 13.70 8.06 -11.12
CA ASP A 264 14.29 9.41 -10.98
C ASP A 264 13.96 10.07 -9.62
N HIS A 265 13.07 9.45 -8.83
CA HIS A 265 12.66 9.83 -7.48
C HIS A 265 12.61 8.59 -6.58
N THR A 266 12.43 8.80 -5.27
CA THR A 266 12.22 7.69 -4.32
C THR A 266 10.74 7.28 -4.30
N LEU A 267 10.48 6.01 -4.57
CA LEU A 267 9.19 5.37 -4.30
C LEU A 267 9.12 5.04 -2.80
N GLN A 268 8.26 5.75 -2.08
CA GLN A 268 8.00 5.52 -0.67
C GLN A 268 6.85 4.53 -0.51
N LEU A 269 7.11 3.44 0.21
CA LEU A 269 6.10 2.48 0.66
C LEU A 269 5.85 2.73 2.15
N ALA A 270 4.59 2.95 2.52
CA ALA A 270 4.13 3.08 3.90
C ALA A 270 3.11 1.97 4.16
N THR A 271 3.49 0.93 4.91
CA THR A 271 2.65 -0.28 5.07
C THR A 271 1.63 -0.16 6.20
N GLY A 272 1.80 0.82 7.08
CA GLY A 272 0.77 1.26 8.00
C GLY A 272 0.77 0.50 9.31
N SER A 273 -0.39 -0.02 9.73
CA SER A 273 -0.50 -0.70 11.02
C SER A 273 -0.83 -2.16 10.84
N GLY A 274 -0.16 -3.07 11.52
CA GLY A 274 -0.33 -4.50 11.36
C GLY A 274 1.03 -5.19 11.34
N ASN A 275 1.06 -6.52 11.33
CA ASN A 275 2.29 -7.27 11.10
C ASN A 275 2.40 -7.55 9.60
N ASP A 276 3.07 -6.66 8.90
CA ASP A 276 3.16 -6.62 7.45
C ASP A 276 4.29 -7.46 6.91
N ARG A 277 4.16 -7.84 5.63
CA ARG A 277 5.19 -8.56 4.89
C ARG A 277 5.59 -7.79 3.65
N VAL A 278 6.86 -7.43 3.56
CA VAL A 278 7.40 -6.67 2.44
C VAL A 278 8.50 -7.48 1.76
N VAL A 279 8.51 -7.51 0.43
CA VAL A 279 9.57 -8.11 -0.38
C VAL A 279 10.03 -7.09 -1.41
N LEU A 280 11.31 -6.74 -1.37
CA LEU A 280 11.90 -5.72 -2.23
C LEU A 280 12.97 -6.32 -3.15
N LYS A 281 12.99 -5.84 -4.39
CA LYS A 281 14.03 -6.14 -5.37
C LYS A 281 14.25 -4.95 -6.31
N GLY A 282 15.50 -4.53 -6.46
CA GLY A 282 15.96 -3.57 -7.45
C GLY A 282 15.78 -2.11 -7.03
N GLY A 283 15.56 -1.21 -7.99
CA GLY A 283 15.34 0.22 -7.72
C GLY A 283 16.59 1.04 -7.39
N ALA A 284 17.68 0.45 -6.88
CA ALA A 284 18.98 1.12 -6.70
C ALA A 284 18.89 2.49 -5.96
N GLU A 285 18.60 2.44 -4.65
CA GLU A 285 18.40 3.57 -3.70
C GLU A 285 17.04 4.29 -3.80
N THR A 286 16.19 3.91 -4.76
CA THR A 286 14.89 4.58 -4.94
C THR A 286 13.74 3.83 -4.29
N LEU A 287 13.99 2.74 -3.57
CA LEU A 287 12.98 2.02 -2.81
C LEU A 287 13.16 2.30 -1.32
N ALA A 288 12.18 2.99 -0.75
CA ALA A 288 12.13 3.25 0.68
C ALA A 288 10.87 2.61 1.28
N VAL A 289 11.03 1.98 2.43
CA VAL A 289 9.94 1.37 3.20
C VAL A 289 9.86 2.02 4.57
N ASN A 290 8.65 2.34 4.99
CA ASN A 290 8.26 2.57 6.37
C ASN A 290 7.22 1.50 6.72
N ALA A 291 7.61 0.55 7.58
CA ALA A 291 6.76 -0.58 7.94
C ALA A 291 5.71 -0.20 9.01
N GLY A 292 5.90 0.93 9.69
CA GLY A 292 4.85 1.54 10.50
C GLY A 292 4.75 0.92 11.90
N SER A 293 3.62 0.30 12.24
CA SER A 293 3.42 -0.27 13.58
C SER A 293 3.04 -1.73 13.53
N GLY A 294 3.72 -2.56 14.30
CA GLY A 294 3.50 -4.00 14.35
C GLY A 294 4.84 -4.71 14.36
N ASN A 295 4.82 -6.03 14.22
CA ASN A 295 6.05 -6.81 14.09
C ASN A 295 6.20 -7.20 12.63
N ASP A 296 6.93 -6.37 11.87
CA ASP A 296 6.98 -6.46 10.41
C ASP A 296 8.13 -7.36 9.92
N VAL A 297 7.93 -7.94 8.74
CA VAL A 297 8.95 -8.76 8.07
C VAL A 297 9.26 -8.20 6.70
N ILE A 298 10.49 -7.70 6.54
CA ILE A 298 10.96 -7.07 5.29
C ILE A 298 12.06 -7.93 4.68
N THR A 299 11.79 -8.54 3.54
CA THR A 299 12.74 -9.35 2.78
C THR A 299 13.42 -8.52 1.70
N LEU A 300 14.75 -8.43 1.76
CA LEU A 300 15.57 -7.74 0.76
C LEU A 300 16.22 -8.77 -0.16
N LEU A 301 15.87 -8.73 -1.44
CA LEU A 301 16.38 -9.68 -2.45
C LEU A 301 17.65 -9.19 -3.16
N ASP A 302 18.03 -7.93 -2.94
CA ASP A 302 19.27 -7.29 -3.38
C ASP A 302 19.63 -6.10 -2.46
N HIS A 303 20.37 -5.11 -2.95
CA HIS A 303 21.01 -4.06 -2.15
C HIS A 303 20.43 -2.67 -2.45
N PHE A 304 20.85 -1.67 -1.66
CA PHE A 304 20.47 -0.25 -1.80
C PHE A 304 19.05 0.08 -1.35
N HIS A 305 18.54 -0.60 -0.33
CA HIS A 305 17.24 -0.29 0.24
C HIS A 305 17.33 0.64 1.44
N LEU A 306 16.31 1.48 1.60
CA LEU A 306 16.07 2.26 2.80
C LEU A 306 14.90 1.63 3.53
N VAL A 307 15.14 1.10 4.73
CA VAL A 307 14.09 0.46 5.53
C VAL A 307 14.00 1.18 6.87
N ASP A 308 12.79 1.61 7.20
CA ASP A 308 12.38 1.98 8.54
C ASP A 308 11.37 0.93 9.01
N GLY A 309 11.73 0.13 10.03
CA GLY A 309 10.81 -0.85 10.61
C GLY A 309 9.68 -0.19 11.42
N GLY A 310 9.89 1.04 11.87
CA GLY A 310 8.90 1.77 12.64
C GLY A 310 8.84 1.32 14.10
N SER A 311 7.70 0.81 14.55
CA SER A 311 7.44 0.50 15.94
C SER A 311 6.98 -0.94 16.12
N GLY A 312 7.60 -1.63 17.07
CA GLY A 312 7.32 -3.03 17.35
C GLY A 312 8.61 -3.82 17.33
N SER A 313 8.58 -5.05 16.85
CA SER A 313 9.76 -5.91 16.70
C SER A 313 9.90 -6.34 15.26
N ASP A 314 10.73 -5.59 14.52
CA ASP A 314 10.83 -5.70 13.08
C ASP A 314 12.02 -6.55 12.66
N THR A 315 11.79 -7.37 11.65
CA THR A 315 12.77 -8.33 11.14
C THR A 315 13.07 -8.08 9.67
N VAL A 316 14.33 -7.83 9.36
CA VAL A 316 14.82 -7.80 7.98
C VAL A 316 15.42 -9.15 7.61
N VAL A 317 14.98 -9.72 6.50
CA VAL A 317 15.43 -11.01 5.96
C VAL A 317 16.37 -10.76 4.79
N LEU A 318 17.55 -11.37 4.84
CA LEU A 318 18.63 -11.22 3.87
C LEU A 318 18.98 -12.61 3.32
N ALA A 319 19.10 -12.73 2.00
CA ALA A 319 19.43 -14.01 1.36
C ALA A 319 20.91 -14.39 1.60
N GLY A 320 21.20 -15.65 1.87
CA GLY A 320 22.56 -16.15 2.08
C GLY A 320 23.01 -16.14 3.54
N PRO A 321 24.18 -16.74 3.83
CA PRO A 321 24.65 -16.91 5.19
C PRO A 321 25.14 -15.59 5.80
N ARG A 322 25.05 -15.46 7.13
CA ARG A 322 25.45 -14.27 7.91
C ARG A 322 26.85 -13.78 7.55
N ASP A 323 27.79 -14.68 7.31
CA ASP A 323 29.18 -14.35 6.98
C ASP A 323 29.36 -13.69 5.61
N SER A 324 28.34 -13.71 4.75
CA SER A 324 28.33 -12.98 3.47
C SER A 324 28.18 -11.47 3.64
N TYR A 325 27.84 -11.00 4.85
CA TYR A 325 27.50 -9.61 5.12
C TYR A 325 28.48 -8.93 6.06
N GLN A 326 28.82 -7.69 5.73
CA GLN A 326 29.42 -6.73 6.64
C GLN A 326 28.29 -5.86 7.22
N ILE A 327 28.23 -5.77 8.55
CA ILE A 327 27.18 -5.04 9.26
C ILE A 327 27.87 -4.06 10.20
N SER A 328 27.47 -2.80 10.14
CA SER A 328 27.97 -1.75 11.03
C SER A 328 26.83 -0.89 11.54
N ARG A 329 27.00 -0.28 12.72
CA ARG A 329 26.05 0.70 13.25
C ARG A 329 26.48 2.10 12.83
N ASN A 330 25.53 2.91 12.38
CA ASN A 330 25.71 4.34 12.16
C ASN A 330 24.57 5.09 12.87
N GLY A 331 24.84 5.61 14.06
CA GLY A 331 23.79 6.14 14.93
C GLY A 331 22.78 5.05 15.29
N ASN A 332 21.50 5.30 14.97
CA ASN A 332 20.39 4.36 15.22
C ASN A 332 20.16 3.38 14.06
N SER A 333 20.90 3.50 12.96
CA SER A 333 20.72 2.66 11.79
C SER A 333 21.78 1.56 11.72
N LEU A 334 21.39 0.40 11.18
CA LEU A 334 22.29 -0.64 10.71
C LEU A 334 22.60 -0.38 9.23
N LEU A 335 23.88 -0.42 8.89
CA LEU A 335 24.36 -0.44 7.52
C LEU A 335 24.75 -1.87 7.19
N VAL A 336 24.04 -2.47 6.24
CA VAL A 336 24.25 -3.85 5.80
C VAL A 336 24.80 -3.84 4.38
N GLN A 337 25.96 -4.44 4.19
CA GLN A 337 26.61 -4.54 2.90
C GLN A 337 26.94 -6.00 2.59
N SER A 338 26.55 -6.46 1.40
CA SER A 338 26.99 -7.76 0.89
C SER A 338 28.48 -7.69 0.52
N LYS A 339 29.28 -8.65 1.01
CA LYS A 339 30.71 -8.76 0.65
C LYS A 339 30.91 -9.15 -0.82
N ALA A 340 29.90 -9.74 -1.45
CA ALA A 340 29.95 -10.14 -2.86
C ALA A 340 29.73 -8.96 -3.82
N PHE A 341 29.21 -7.83 -3.34
CA PHE A 341 28.86 -6.68 -4.16
C PHE A 341 29.47 -5.39 -3.59
N ALA A 342 30.42 -4.81 -4.32
CA ALA A 342 31.05 -3.56 -3.91
C ALA A 342 30.12 -2.36 -4.20
N GLY A 343 29.83 -1.55 -3.19
CA GLY A 343 29.15 -0.27 -3.33
C GLY A 343 27.66 -0.26 -2.99
N GLY A 344 27.04 -1.41 -2.75
CA GLY A 344 25.66 -1.52 -2.26
C GLY A 344 25.59 -1.55 -0.75
N THR A 345 24.73 -0.71 -0.16
CA THR A 345 24.48 -0.68 1.29
C THR A 345 23.00 -0.51 1.53
N ASP A 346 22.40 -1.45 2.26
CA ASP A 346 21.06 -1.28 2.83
C ASP A 346 21.17 -0.49 4.14
N THR A 347 20.29 0.50 4.31
CA THR A 347 20.21 1.31 5.53
C THR A 347 18.93 0.95 6.25
N LEU A 348 19.07 0.37 7.44
CA LEU A 348 17.96 -0.16 8.23
C LEU A 348 17.85 0.65 9.51
N THR A 349 16.72 1.32 9.74
CA THR A 349 16.43 2.11 10.94
C THR A 349 15.25 1.49 11.66
N ASN A 350 15.23 1.54 12.99
CA ASN A 350 14.18 0.90 13.80
C ASN A 350 13.95 -0.57 13.38
N VAL A 351 15.04 -1.32 13.21
CA VAL A 351 15.00 -2.75 12.89
C VAL A 351 15.67 -3.50 14.03
N GLU A 352 14.91 -4.35 14.70
CA GLU A 352 15.36 -5.10 15.86
C GLU A 352 16.19 -6.31 15.46
N ARG A 353 15.90 -6.95 14.32
CA ARG A 353 16.43 -8.29 14.00
C ARG A 353 16.80 -8.44 12.53
N LEU A 354 17.89 -9.16 12.29
CA LEU A 354 18.30 -9.60 10.97
C LEU A 354 18.25 -11.12 10.89
N MET A 355 17.62 -11.65 9.85
CA MET A 355 17.53 -13.09 9.56
C MET A 355 18.30 -13.44 8.29
N PHE A 356 19.12 -14.48 8.38
CA PHE A 356 19.96 -15.02 7.31
C PHE A 356 19.61 -16.49 7.07
N ASP A 357 20.16 -17.10 6.03
CA ASP A 357 19.89 -18.52 5.73
C ASP A 357 20.39 -19.49 6.84
N ASP A 358 21.41 -19.09 7.61
CA ASP A 358 22.11 -19.93 8.59
C ASP A 358 22.10 -19.42 10.04
N ASP A 359 21.66 -18.18 10.27
CA ASP A 359 21.64 -17.57 11.62
C ASP A 359 20.59 -16.44 11.68
N ALA A 360 20.20 -16.07 12.89
CA ALA A 360 19.46 -14.85 13.15
C ALA A 360 20.16 -14.04 14.23
N VAL A 361 20.26 -12.72 14.02
CA VAL A 361 20.98 -11.80 14.91
C VAL A 361 20.02 -10.73 15.40
N ALA A 362 19.94 -10.59 16.72
CA ALA A 362 19.13 -9.57 17.37
C ALA A 362 19.99 -8.34 17.72
N TYR A 363 19.48 -7.15 17.43
CA TYR A 363 20.10 -5.83 17.62
C TYR A 363 19.30 -4.95 18.59
N ASP A 364 18.19 -5.46 19.13
CA ASP A 364 17.30 -4.85 20.13
C ASP A 364 17.90 -4.93 21.55
N ILE A 365 19.09 -4.37 21.72
CA ILE A 365 19.88 -4.46 22.96
C ILE A 365 19.15 -3.87 24.17
N ALA A 366 18.34 -2.83 23.94
CA ALA A 366 17.47 -2.24 24.96
C ALA A 366 16.05 -2.82 24.96
N GLY A 367 15.67 -3.56 23.91
CA GLY A 367 14.34 -4.16 23.73
C GLY A 367 14.26 -5.61 24.22
N THR A 368 13.28 -6.35 23.70
CA THR A 368 12.93 -7.73 24.12
C THR A 368 14.14 -8.66 24.18
N GLY A 369 14.92 -8.74 23.09
CA GLY A 369 16.05 -9.65 23.01
C GLY A 369 17.12 -9.34 24.05
N GLY A 370 17.49 -8.06 24.21
CA GLY A 370 18.44 -7.64 25.23
C GLY A 370 17.97 -7.89 26.66
N GLN A 371 16.69 -7.63 26.95
CA GLN A 371 16.08 -7.91 28.26
C GLN A 371 16.13 -9.40 28.60
N LEU A 372 15.80 -10.26 27.64
CA LEU A 372 15.85 -11.71 27.84
C LEU A 372 17.27 -12.24 27.99
N TYR A 373 18.23 -11.73 27.21
CA TYR A 373 19.62 -12.11 27.36
C TYR A 373 20.12 -11.79 28.78
N ARG A 374 19.82 -10.58 29.29
CA ARG A 374 20.19 -10.16 30.64
C ARG A 374 19.46 -10.98 31.71
N LEU A 375 18.19 -11.33 31.51
CA LEU A 375 17.45 -12.20 32.42
C LEU A 375 18.07 -13.61 32.49
N TYR A 376 18.49 -14.18 31.36
CA TYR A 376 19.21 -15.46 31.32
C TYR A 376 20.54 -15.39 32.08
N GLN A 377 21.33 -14.35 31.85
CA GLN A 377 22.57 -14.15 32.60
C GLN A 377 22.27 -14.00 34.10
N ALA A 378 21.26 -13.22 34.47
CA ALA A 378 20.93 -12.99 35.86
C ALA A 378 20.41 -14.24 36.57
N ALA A 379 19.64 -15.07 35.87
CA ALA A 379 19.01 -16.26 36.43
C ALA A 379 19.96 -17.46 36.53
N PHE A 380 20.88 -17.59 35.57
CA PHE A 380 21.66 -18.82 35.39
C PHE A 380 23.17 -18.58 35.27
N ASN A 381 23.63 -17.33 35.38
CA ASN A 381 25.03 -16.93 35.28
C ASN A 381 25.74 -17.49 34.03
N ARG A 382 25.03 -17.49 32.90
CA ARG A 382 25.54 -17.94 31.59
C ARG A 382 24.85 -17.20 30.45
N ALA A 383 25.45 -17.26 29.26
CA ALA A 383 24.76 -16.89 28.05
C ALA A 383 23.55 -17.82 27.81
N PRO A 384 22.45 -17.30 27.26
CA PRO A 384 21.33 -18.12 26.83
C PRO A 384 21.75 -19.10 25.73
N ASP A 385 21.08 -20.24 25.66
CA ASP A 385 21.12 -21.06 24.45
C ASP A 385 20.23 -20.43 23.36
N LYS A 386 20.63 -20.57 22.10
CA LYS A 386 19.98 -19.88 20.97
C LYS A 386 18.48 -20.21 20.84
N GLY A 387 18.12 -21.47 21.05
CA GLY A 387 16.74 -21.96 20.94
C GLY A 387 15.84 -21.46 22.06
N GLY A 388 16.30 -21.56 23.31
CA GLY A 388 15.60 -21.03 24.47
C GLY A 388 15.45 -19.51 24.41
N LEU A 389 16.44 -18.78 23.91
CA LEU A 389 16.33 -17.33 23.71
C LEU A 389 15.25 -16.99 22.69
N GLY A 390 15.27 -17.63 21.52
CA GLY A 390 14.29 -17.38 20.47
C GLY A 390 12.86 -17.73 20.89
N PHE A 391 12.67 -18.81 21.65
CA PHE A 391 11.39 -19.15 22.24
C PHE A 391 10.84 -18.02 23.12
N TRP A 392 11.63 -17.52 24.08
CA TRP A 392 11.14 -16.46 24.97
C TRP A 392 11.00 -15.12 24.27
N MET A 393 11.84 -14.81 23.28
CA MET A 393 11.69 -13.63 22.44
C MET A 393 10.32 -13.65 21.75
N HIS A 394 10.00 -14.76 21.07
CA HIS A 394 8.69 -14.95 20.43
C HIS A 394 7.52 -14.75 21.42
N GLN A 395 7.62 -15.31 22.63
CA GLN A 395 6.57 -15.14 23.66
C GLN A 395 6.43 -13.68 24.11
N MET A 396 7.54 -12.97 24.27
CA MET A 396 7.55 -11.58 24.76
C MET A 396 7.11 -10.59 23.69
N ASP A 397 7.44 -10.83 22.41
CA ASP A 397 6.93 -10.05 21.27
C ASP A 397 5.42 -10.18 21.08
N GLN A 398 4.83 -11.26 21.59
CA GLN A 398 3.38 -11.48 21.65
C GLN A 398 2.74 -10.94 22.94
N GLY A 399 3.50 -10.21 23.76
CA GLY A 399 2.99 -9.51 24.95
C GLY A 399 3.20 -10.24 26.27
N THR A 400 3.94 -11.37 26.31
CA THR A 400 4.32 -11.97 27.59
C THR A 400 5.29 -11.04 28.34
N SER A 401 4.94 -10.59 29.53
CA SER A 401 5.81 -9.70 30.32
C SER A 401 7.10 -10.38 30.78
N LEU A 402 8.18 -9.60 30.90
CA LEU A 402 9.45 -10.06 31.45
C LEU A 402 9.30 -10.69 32.85
N ASP A 403 8.44 -10.12 33.70
CA ASP A 403 8.14 -10.65 35.05
C ASP A 403 7.53 -12.07 35.00
N THR A 404 6.68 -12.32 34.01
CA THR A 404 6.08 -13.64 33.81
C THR A 404 7.14 -14.65 33.38
N ILE A 405 8.03 -14.25 32.47
CA ILE A 405 9.16 -15.09 32.03
C ILE A 405 10.13 -15.35 33.18
N ALA A 406 10.46 -14.34 33.99
CA ALA A 406 11.26 -14.50 35.20
C ALA A 406 10.62 -15.48 36.19
N SER A 407 9.28 -15.53 36.27
CA SER A 407 8.58 -16.52 37.11
C SER A 407 8.80 -17.96 36.61
N PHE A 408 8.79 -18.18 35.30
CA PHE A 408 9.19 -19.48 34.72
C PHE A 408 10.65 -19.82 35.03
N PHE A 409 11.56 -18.84 35.00
CA PHE A 409 12.98 -19.09 35.28
C PHE A 409 13.18 -19.45 36.73
N THR A 410 12.62 -18.68 37.66
CA THR A 410 12.77 -18.93 39.11
C THR A 410 12.13 -20.23 39.59
N SER A 411 11.11 -20.73 38.87
CA SER A 411 10.48 -22.03 39.14
C SER A 411 11.19 -23.20 38.43
N SER A 412 12.16 -22.93 37.56
CA SER A 412 12.89 -23.96 36.84
C SER A 412 13.81 -24.78 37.78
N PRO A 413 14.04 -26.07 37.47
CA PRO A 413 15.02 -26.88 38.19
C PRO A 413 16.43 -26.29 38.15
N GLU A 414 16.83 -25.63 37.06
CA GLU A 414 18.14 -24.99 36.92
C GLU A 414 18.31 -23.87 37.95
N PHE A 415 17.30 -22.99 38.08
CA PHE A 415 17.33 -21.92 39.07
C PHE A 415 17.34 -22.48 40.50
N GLN A 416 16.49 -23.46 40.80
CA GLN A 416 16.44 -24.09 42.12
C GLN A 416 17.75 -24.81 42.47
N SER A 417 18.47 -25.35 41.49
CA SER A 417 19.79 -25.95 41.70
C SER A 417 20.86 -24.90 42.00
N MET A 418 20.81 -23.73 41.35
CA MET A 418 21.81 -22.66 41.53
C MET A 418 21.57 -21.85 42.82
N TYR A 419 20.31 -21.53 43.09
CA TYR A 419 19.92 -20.66 44.21
C TYR A 419 19.48 -21.46 45.43
N GLY A 420 18.87 -22.63 45.27
CA GLY A 420 18.27 -23.42 46.35
C GLY A 420 16.74 -23.33 46.33
N SER A 421 16.07 -24.39 46.76
CA SER A 421 14.60 -24.53 46.64
C SER A 421 13.78 -23.84 47.74
N ASN A 422 14.40 -23.43 48.85
CA ASN A 422 13.74 -22.83 50.02
C ASN A 422 14.58 -21.68 50.60
N LEU A 423 14.94 -20.70 49.78
CA LEU A 423 15.70 -19.53 50.23
C LEU A 423 14.83 -18.60 51.09
N SER A 424 15.43 -18.02 52.13
CA SER A 424 14.87 -16.81 52.75
C SER A 424 15.09 -15.61 51.81
N ASN A 425 14.27 -14.57 51.95
CA ASN A 425 14.41 -13.34 51.15
C ASN A 425 15.82 -12.73 51.27
N ALA A 426 16.38 -12.68 52.48
CA ALA A 426 17.75 -12.20 52.70
C ALA A 426 18.81 -13.04 51.98
N ALA A 427 18.67 -14.38 51.97
CA ALA A 427 19.60 -15.26 51.27
C ALA A 427 19.47 -15.14 49.74
N LEU A 428 18.25 -14.91 49.23
CA LEU A 428 18.02 -14.62 47.82
C LEU A 428 18.72 -13.32 47.40
N VAL A 429 18.53 -12.22 48.14
CA VAL A 429 19.13 -10.92 47.83
C VAL A 429 20.65 -11.01 47.80
N ASP A 430 21.27 -11.64 48.80
CA ASP A 430 22.72 -11.84 48.83
C ASP A 430 23.22 -12.61 47.59
N LYS A 431 22.53 -13.72 47.22
CA LYS A 431 22.87 -14.47 46.02
C LYS A 431 22.68 -13.69 44.73
N LEU A 432 21.65 -12.85 44.61
CA LEU A 432 21.45 -12.03 43.41
C LEU A 432 22.57 -10.99 43.23
N TYR A 433 23.03 -10.35 44.31
CA TYR A 433 24.20 -9.47 44.25
C TYR A 433 25.46 -10.21 43.76
N GLN A 434 25.72 -11.41 44.28
CA GLN A 434 26.91 -12.19 43.91
C GLN A 434 26.83 -12.76 42.49
N ASN A 435 25.66 -13.26 42.09
CA ASN A 435 25.52 -13.97 40.81
C ASN A 435 25.25 -13.03 39.65
N VAL A 436 24.49 -11.94 39.84
CA VAL A 436 24.11 -11.02 38.77
C VAL A 436 25.11 -9.88 38.64
N LEU A 437 25.46 -9.25 39.78
CA LEU A 437 26.30 -8.05 39.80
C LEU A 437 27.76 -8.34 40.17
N HIS A 438 28.08 -9.59 40.49
CA HIS A 438 29.44 -10.04 40.82
C HIS A 438 30.11 -9.24 41.96
N ARG A 439 29.32 -8.81 42.94
CA ARG A 439 29.78 -8.09 44.12
C ARG A 439 28.90 -8.34 45.34
N ALA A 440 29.36 -7.91 46.50
CA ALA A 440 28.50 -7.82 47.68
C ALA A 440 27.49 -6.66 47.54
N GLY A 441 26.30 -6.86 48.11
CA GLY A 441 25.33 -5.78 48.26
C GLY A 441 25.80 -4.74 49.27
N ASP A 442 25.54 -3.47 49.00
CA ASP A 442 25.73 -2.41 49.99
C ASP A 442 24.59 -2.44 51.02
N ALA A 443 24.84 -1.87 52.21
CA ALA A 443 23.88 -1.93 53.31
C ALA A 443 22.51 -1.31 52.96
N GLY A 444 22.49 -0.24 52.15
CA GLY A 444 21.27 0.42 51.72
C GLY A 444 20.48 -0.45 50.74
N GLY A 445 21.16 -0.99 49.73
CA GLY A 445 20.58 -1.89 48.73
C GLY A 445 20.02 -3.16 49.34
N ILE A 446 20.77 -3.84 50.21
CA ILE A 446 20.28 -5.04 50.93
C ILE A 446 19.02 -4.71 51.75
N THR A 447 19.04 -3.60 52.49
CA THR A 447 17.88 -3.16 53.30
C THR A 447 16.66 -2.92 52.42
N PHE A 448 16.84 -2.23 51.29
CA PHE A 448 15.76 -1.95 50.34
C PHE A 448 15.16 -3.23 49.75
N TRP A 449 15.98 -4.16 49.27
CA TRP A 449 15.49 -5.38 48.62
C TRP A 449 14.80 -6.34 49.58
N ASN A 450 15.32 -6.47 50.81
CA ASN A 450 14.66 -7.26 51.84
C ASN A 450 13.29 -6.66 52.20
N ASP A 451 13.22 -5.34 52.39
CA ASP A 451 11.94 -4.66 52.66
C ASP A 451 10.95 -4.79 51.48
N TYR A 452 11.45 -4.72 50.24
CA TYR A 452 10.64 -4.93 49.04
C TYR A 452 9.99 -6.32 49.02
N LEU A 453 10.75 -7.36 49.36
CA LEU A 453 10.28 -8.75 49.40
C LEU A 453 9.40 -9.05 50.63
N ASP A 454 9.76 -8.53 51.80
CA ASP A 454 9.09 -8.86 53.08
C ASP A 454 7.79 -8.07 53.28
N HIS A 455 7.73 -6.80 52.85
CA HIS A 455 6.65 -5.88 53.22
C HIS A 455 5.93 -5.23 52.04
N ARG A 456 6.56 -5.11 50.86
CA ARG A 456 5.98 -4.38 49.71
C ARG A 456 5.37 -5.28 48.64
N GLY A 457 5.26 -6.59 48.92
CA GLY A 457 4.68 -7.56 47.98
C GLY A 457 5.57 -7.88 46.77
N GLY A 458 6.89 -7.65 46.89
CA GLY A 458 7.86 -8.10 45.91
C GLY A 458 7.88 -9.61 45.76
N THR A 459 8.19 -10.10 44.56
CA THR A 459 8.37 -11.54 44.30
C THR A 459 9.81 -11.82 43.89
N GLN A 460 10.25 -13.06 44.10
CA GLN A 460 11.55 -13.52 43.65
C GLN A 460 11.77 -13.27 42.14
N ALA A 461 10.73 -13.52 41.33
CA ALA A 461 10.75 -13.26 39.89
C ALA A 461 10.94 -11.79 39.54
N LYS A 462 10.19 -10.87 40.18
CA LYS A 462 10.33 -9.43 39.96
C LYS A 462 11.68 -8.92 40.41
N THR A 463 12.18 -9.37 41.56
CA THR A 463 13.50 -8.99 42.06
C THR A 463 14.59 -9.46 41.10
N LEU A 464 14.51 -10.69 40.59
CA LEU A 464 15.43 -11.19 39.56
C LEU A 464 15.39 -10.31 38.30
N ALA A 465 14.20 -10.00 37.78
CA ALA A 465 14.04 -9.14 36.62
C ALA A 465 14.64 -7.75 36.84
N TYR A 466 14.45 -7.15 38.02
CA TYR A 466 15.05 -5.86 38.36
C TYR A 466 16.56 -5.89 38.50
N PHE A 467 17.14 -6.96 39.04
CA PHE A 467 18.59 -7.14 39.04
C PHE A 467 19.13 -7.29 37.62
N GLY A 468 18.46 -8.10 36.79
CA GLY A 468 18.81 -8.31 35.38
C GLY A 468 18.76 -7.03 34.56
N GLU A 469 17.76 -6.18 34.80
CA GLU A 469 17.58 -4.89 34.11
C GLU A 469 18.22 -3.70 34.82
N SER A 470 18.97 -3.92 35.90
CA SER A 470 19.67 -2.83 36.58
C SER A 470 20.68 -2.16 35.64
N ALA A 471 20.88 -0.84 35.80
CA ALA A 471 21.86 -0.09 35.01
C ALA A 471 23.28 -0.68 35.11
N GLU A 472 23.62 -1.27 36.26
CA GLU A 472 24.89 -1.95 36.48
C GLU A 472 25.02 -3.21 35.62
N ASN A 473 23.99 -4.07 35.57
CA ASN A 473 24.02 -5.28 34.74
C ASN A 473 23.96 -4.95 33.24
N GLN A 474 23.17 -3.93 32.86
CA GLN A 474 23.16 -3.42 31.48
C GLN A 474 24.55 -2.95 31.05
N ALA A 475 25.25 -2.19 31.91
CA ALA A 475 26.61 -1.75 31.64
C ALA A 475 27.61 -2.91 31.54
N ALA A 476 27.47 -3.92 32.41
CA ALA A 476 28.33 -5.11 32.40
C ALA A 476 28.20 -5.93 31.11
N LEU A 477 27.00 -5.98 30.52
CA LEU A 477 26.71 -6.76 29.32
C LEU A 477 26.79 -5.94 28.02
N ALA A 478 26.96 -4.62 28.09
CA ALA A 478 26.99 -3.76 26.91
C ALA A 478 28.04 -4.19 25.86
N SER A 479 29.23 -4.61 26.29
CA SER A 479 30.28 -5.10 25.37
C SER A 479 30.05 -6.55 24.89
N VAL A 480 29.22 -7.31 25.59
CA VAL A 480 28.91 -8.71 25.27
C VAL A 480 27.86 -8.79 24.18
N ILE A 481 26.80 -7.99 24.29
CA ILE A 481 25.66 -8.03 23.36
C ILE A 481 25.56 -6.81 22.44
N GLY A 482 26.35 -5.75 22.65
CA GLY A 482 26.19 -4.47 21.92
C GLY A 482 26.32 -4.55 20.39
N ASN A 483 27.06 -5.53 19.88
CA ASN A 483 27.21 -5.78 18.43
C ASN A 483 26.13 -6.73 17.87
N GLY A 484 25.10 -7.02 18.66
CA GLY A 484 24.09 -8.03 18.39
C GLY A 484 24.50 -9.41 18.89
N PHE A 485 23.52 -10.28 19.05
CA PHE A 485 23.70 -11.65 19.51
C PHE A 485 22.83 -12.62 18.71
N SER A 486 23.35 -13.82 18.49
CA SER A 486 22.66 -14.83 17.70
C SER A 486 21.58 -15.53 18.53
N TYR A 487 20.47 -15.88 17.87
CA TYR A 487 19.39 -16.69 18.42
C TYR A 487 18.83 -17.63 17.33
N THR A 488 17.99 -18.58 17.72
CA THR A 488 17.27 -19.44 16.77
C THR A 488 15.81 -18.99 16.76
N PRO A 489 15.29 -18.44 15.64
CA PRO A 489 13.89 -18.03 15.56
C PRO A 489 12.94 -19.16 15.95
N TYR A 490 11.83 -18.79 16.59
CA TYR A 490 10.79 -19.71 17.02
C TYR A 490 9.45 -19.32 16.40
N GLY A 491 8.67 -20.34 15.99
CA GLY A 491 7.48 -20.18 15.16
C GLY A 491 7.82 -20.32 13.68
#